data_AF-A0A9X1U4V4-F1
#
_entry.id   AF-A0A9X1U4V4-F1
#
_cell.length_a   1.000
_cell.length_b   1.000
_cell.length_c   1.000
_cell.angle_alpha   90.00
_cell.angle_beta   90.00
_cell.angle_gamma   90.00
#
_symmetry.space_group_name_H-M   'P 1'
#
loop_
_entity.id
_entity.type
_entity.pdbx_description
1 polymer ?
#
loop_
_entity_poly.entity_id
_entity_poly.type
_entity_poly.pdbx_seq_one_letter_code
_entity_poly.pdbx_strand_id
1 'polypeptide(L)'
;MTLLAFFGLFPALFGAAAQAPAEDQVVRRVIIRDEVILRIPIRPRLSRPIEWVEKKGPKCLPANRIAGAVLSGPSSIDFLMRNRQRVRALMDNDCPALDFYGRFYLQPDDEFICAKRETIHSRIGGSCRIEKFKMLVPQYKQVKR
;
A
#
# COMPACT_ATOMS: atom_id res chain seq x y z
N MET A 1 -63.04 -61.01 -7.91
CA MET A 1 -61.86 -60.58 -8.69
C MET A 1 -61.54 -59.16 -8.21
N THR A 2 -60.75 -58.95 -7.17
CA THR A 2 -59.28 -59.10 -7.13
C THR A 2 -58.79 -59.40 -5.69
N LEU A 3 -58.50 -60.67 -5.43
CA LEU A 3 -57.68 -61.15 -4.30
C LEU A 3 -56.38 -61.65 -4.94
N LEU A 4 -55.22 -61.24 -4.43
CA LEU A 4 -53.85 -61.77 -4.64
C LEU A 4 -52.86 -60.63 -4.88
N ALA A 5 -52.08 -60.27 -3.85
CA ALA A 5 -50.66 -59.91 -3.96
C ALA A 5 -50.06 -59.41 -2.63
N PHE A 6 -50.55 -59.87 -1.47
CA PHE A 6 -49.93 -59.60 -0.15
C PHE A 6 -48.76 -60.57 0.14
N PHE A 7 -47.99 -60.92 -0.90
CA PHE A 7 -46.96 -61.98 -0.88
C PHE A 7 -45.54 -61.39 -1.08
N GLY A 8 -45.25 -60.26 -0.43
CA GLY A 8 -43.97 -59.55 -0.55
C GLY A 8 -43.16 -59.42 0.74
N LEU A 9 -43.45 -60.22 1.78
CA LEU A 9 -42.93 -60.01 3.14
C LEU A 9 -42.31 -61.26 3.80
N PHE A 10 -41.74 -62.17 3.01
CA PHE A 10 -40.93 -63.30 3.48
C PHE A 10 -39.77 -63.48 2.49
N PRO A 11 -38.60 -62.87 2.75
CA PRO A 11 -37.66 -63.55 3.65
C PRO A 11 -36.92 -62.56 4.57
N ALA A 12 -37.39 -62.47 5.81
CA ALA A 12 -36.46 -62.53 6.92
C ALA A 12 -35.91 -63.97 7.00
N LEU A 13 -34.72 -64.17 7.60
CA LEU A 13 -34.11 -65.46 7.96
C LEU A 13 -32.98 -66.01 7.07
N PHE A 14 -32.07 -65.16 6.58
CA PHE A 14 -30.67 -65.61 6.39
C PHE A 14 -29.70 -64.57 6.92
N GLY A 15 -29.72 -64.38 8.24
CA GLY A 15 -28.64 -63.78 8.99
C GLY A 15 -27.50 -64.80 9.13
N ALA A 16 -26.42 -64.62 8.37
CA ALA A 16 -25.13 -65.23 8.68
C ALA A 16 -24.34 -64.22 9.53
N ALA A 17 -24.30 -64.49 10.83
CA ALA A 17 -23.43 -63.82 11.78
C ALA A 17 -21.96 -64.21 11.47
N ALA A 18 -21.27 -63.38 10.70
CA ALA A 18 -19.81 -63.43 10.64
C ALA A 18 -19.27 -62.65 11.84
N GLN A 19 -18.91 -63.38 12.90
CA GLN A 19 -18.20 -62.84 14.06
C GLN A 19 -16.79 -62.44 13.59
N ALA A 20 -16.47 -61.15 13.70
CA ALA A 20 -15.17 -60.59 13.36
C ALA A 20 -14.09 -61.09 14.34
N PRO A 21 -12.85 -61.34 13.88
CA PRO A 21 -11.76 -61.63 14.80
C PRO A 21 -11.45 -60.35 15.59
N ALA A 22 -11.34 -60.49 16.91
CA ALA A 22 -10.87 -59.43 17.79
C ALA A 22 -9.39 -59.17 17.50
N GLU A 23 -9.12 -58.11 16.75
CA GLU A 23 -7.77 -57.64 16.47
C GLU A 23 -7.21 -56.95 17.73
N ASP A 24 -6.15 -57.53 18.29
CA ASP A 24 -5.36 -56.98 19.38
C ASP A 24 -4.86 -55.59 18.96
N GLN A 25 -5.42 -54.54 19.56
CA GLN A 25 -5.11 -53.15 19.20
C GLN A 25 -3.74 -52.75 19.74
N VAL A 26 -2.68 -53.28 19.12
CA VAL A 26 -1.32 -52.80 19.31
C VAL A 26 -1.24 -51.41 18.70
N VAL A 27 -1.12 -50.37 19.55
CA VAL A 27 -0.95 -48.98 19.12
C VAL A 27 0.34 -48.87 18.32
N ARG A 28 0.22 -48.92 16.98
CA ARG A 28 1.37 -49.00 16.07
C ARG A 28 2.16 -47.70 15.93
N ARG A 29 1.58 -46.55 16.31
CA ARG A 29 2.27 -45.26 16.19
C ARG A 29 1.60 -44.19 17.05
N VAL A 30 2.38 -43.59 17.96
CA VAL A 30 2.02 -42.33 18.63
C VAL A 30 2.68 -41.20 17.84
N ILE A 31 1.87 -40.23 17.37
CA ILE A 31 2.38 -39.03 16.68
C ILE A 31 2.21 -37.86 17.64
N ILE A 32 3.30 -37.50 18.34
CA ILE A 32 3.33 -36.29 19.17
C ILE A 32 3.60 -35.11 18.24
N ARG A 33 2.68 -34.15 18.20
CA ARG A 33 2.86 -32.89 17.49
C ARG A 33 3.01 -31.78 18.51
N ASP A 34 4.25 -31.38 18.71
CA ASP A 34 4.55 -30.21 19.52
C ASP A 34 4.54 -28.98 18.61
N GLU A 35 3.66 -28.02 18.93
CA GLU A 35 3.60 -26.74 18.24
C GLU A 35 4.08 -25.63 19.18
N VAL A 36 5.22 -25.02 18.82
CA VAL A 36 5.79 -23.90 19.58
C VAL A 36 5.20 -22.59 19.05
N ILE A 37 4.25 -22.02 19.80
CA ILE A 37 3.64 -20.72 19.45
C ILE A 37 4.49 -19.58 20.02
N LEU A 38 5.27 -18.93 19.17
CA LEU A 38 6.10 -17.79 19.55
C LEU A 38 5.32 -16.47 19.38
N ARG A 39 5.04 -15.77 20.49
CA ARG A 39 4.46 -14.42 20.47
C ARG A 39 5.54 -13.37 20.39
N ILE A 40 5.72 -12.79 19.21
CA ILE A 40 6.69 -11.73 18.98
C ILE A 40 5.98 -10.37 19.13
N PRO A 41 6.35 -9.52 20.11
CA PRO A 41 5.74 -8.21 20.26
C PRO A 41 6.21 -7.26 19.16
N ILE A 42 5.28 -6.68 18.42
CA ILE A 42 5.56 -5.58 17.49
C ILE A 42 5.63 -4.29 18.31
N ARG A 43 6.83 -3.71 18.46
CA ARG A 43 6.96 -2.34 18.99
C ARG A 43 6.69 -1.36 17.85
N PRO A 44 5.66 -0.50 17.92
CA PRO A 44 5.49 0.54 16.91
C PRO A 44 6.72 1.44 16.92
N ARG A 45 7.38 1.59 15.77
CA ARG A 45 8.35 2.66 15.60
C ARG A 45 7.56 3.96 15.66
N LEU A 46 7.59 4.67 16.79
CA LEU A 46 7.12 6.05 16.87
C LEU A 46 8.02 6.89 15.98
N SER A 47 7.69 7.01 14.69
CA SER A 47 8.35 7.96 13.80
C SER A 47 8.08 9.35 14.37
N ARG A 48 9.14 10.05 14.76
CA ARG A 48 9.01 11.45 15.22
C ARG A 48 8.32 12.24 14.10
N PRO A 49 7.25 12.99 14.38
CA PRO A 49 6.64 13.84 13.37
C PRO A 49 7.71 14.79 12.84
N ILE A 50 7.94 14.75 11.54
CA ILE A 50 8.88 15.64 10.85
C ILE A 50 8.14 16.93 10.56
N GLU A 51 8.59 18.02 11.16
CA GLU A 51 8.15 19.36 10.78
C GLU A 51 8.99 19.83 9.60
N TRP A 52 8.35 20.31 8.54
CA TRP A 52 9.06 20.81 7.36
C TRP A 52 9.15 22.32 7.44
N VAL A 53 10.38 22.85 7.49
CA VAL A 53 10.62 24.29 7.43
C VAL A 53 11.02 24.69 6.02
N GLU A 54 10.32 25.67 5.47
CA GLU A 54 10.63 26.22 4.16
C GLU A 54 11.84 27.15 4.21
N LYS A 55 12.81 26.89 3.32
CA LYS A 55 13.94 27.77 3.05
C LYS A 55 13.94 28.18 1.58
N LYS A 56 14.77 29.18 1.25
CA LYS A 56 15.00 29.60 -0.15
C LYS A 56 15.48 28.39 -0.97
N GLY A 57 14.75 28.08 -2.05
CA GLY A 57 15.11 27.03 -2.99
C GLY A 57 15.98 27.55 -4.14
N PRO A 58 16.52 26.64 -4.96
CA PRO A 58 17.21 27.00 -6.20
C PRO A 58 16.23 27.55 -7.24
N LYS A 59 16.73 28.21 -8.29
CA LYS A 59 15.89 28.66 -9.41
C LYS A 59 15.49 27.51 -10.34
N CYS A 60 16.39 26.55 -10.51
CA CYS A 60 16.23 25.40 -11.38
C CYS A 60 16.64 24.12 -10.66
N LEU A 61 16.00 23.01 -11.04
CA LEU A 61 16.27 21.67 -10.54
C LEU A 61 16.73 20.78 -11.69
N PRO A 62 17.81 20.00 -11.55
CA PRO A 62 18.19 19.02 -12.56
C PRO A 62 17.13 17.92 -12.64
N ALA A 63 16.54 17.72 -13.82
CA ALA A 63 15.41 16.82 -14.04
C ALA A 63 15.76 15.36 -13.69
N ASN A 64 16.97 14.92 -14.04
CA ASN A 64 17.48 13.58 -13.75
C ASN A 64 17.61 13.26 -12.24
N ARG A 65 17.63 14.28 -11.37
CA ARG A 65 17.71 14.12 -9.91
C ARG A 65 16.35 14.00 -9.25
N ILE A 66 15.25 14.16 -9.98
CA ILE A 66 13.90 13.97 -9.45
C ILE A 66 13.63 12.46 -9.36
N ALA A 67 13.24 12.02 -8.16
CA ALA A 67 12.84 10.66 -7.87
C ALA A 67 11.32 10.49 -7.87
N GLY A 68 10.58 11.57 -7.64
CA GLY A 68 9.13 11.59 -7.67
C GLY A 68 8.57 12.94 -7.25
N ALA A 69 7.25 13.02 -7.15
CA ALA A 69 6.53 14.22 -6.71
C ALA A 69 5.35 13.84 -5.82
N VAL A 70 5.02 14.70 -4.87
CA VAL A 70 3.92 14.51 -3.93
C VAL A 70 3.12 15.81 -3.81
N LEU A 71 1.79 15.71 -3.89
CA LEU A 71 0.92 16.84 -3.63
C LEU A 71 1.01 17.24 -2.17
N SER A 72 1.28 18.52 -1.93
CA SER A 72 1.60 19.00 -0.58
C SER A 72 0.71 20.15 -0.11
N GLY A 73 -0.13 20.67 -1.02
CA GLY A 73 -1.15 21.65 -0.70
C GLY A 73 -1.98 22.03 -1.92
N PRO A 74 -2.90 23.00 -1.78
CA PRO A 74 -3.83 23.42 -2.83
C PRO A 74 -3.21 24.16 -4.01
N SER A 75 -1.92 24.48 -3.98
CA SER A 75 -1.20 25.12 -5.11
C SER A 75 0.29 24.74 -5.07
N SER A 76 0.61 23.58 -4.50
CA SER A 76 1.99 23.19 -4.27
C SER A 76 2.25 21.69 -4.44
N ILE A 77 3.37 21.41 -5.10
CA ILE A 77 3.85 20.06 -5.39
C ILE A 77 5.26 19.96 -4.80
N ASP A 78 5.52 18.92 -4.02
CA ASP A 78 6.85 18.68 -3.48
C ASP A 78 7.56 17.64 -4.34
N PHE A 79 8.64 18.06 -4.99
CA PHE A 79 9.58 17.17 -5.65
C PHE A 79 10.43 16.44 -4.61
N LEU A 80 10.46 15.12 -4.73
CA LEU A 80 11.34 14.23 -4.00
C LEU A 80 12.61 14.03 -4.83
N MET A 81 13.74 14.46 -4.30
CA MET A 81 15.02 14.35 -4.99
C MET A 81 15.71 13.02 -4.64
N ARG A 82 16.51 12.48 -5.55
CA ARG A 82 17.28 11.24 -5.36
C ARG A 82 18.22 11.30 -4.15
N ASN A 83 18.68 12.48 -3.76
CA ASN A 83 19.51 12.71 -2.57
C ASN A 83 18.70 12.89 -1.27
N ARG A 84 17.41 12.48 -1.26
CA ARG A 84 16.49 12.60 -0.12
C ARG A 84 16.15 14.03 0.29
N GLN A 85 16.53 15.03 -0.51
CA GLN A 85 16.03 16.39 -0.34
C GLN A 85 14.60 16.48 -0.85
N ARG A 86 13.84 17.41 -0.28
CA ARG A 86 12.49 17.71 -0.69
C ARG A 86 12.42 19.18 -1.11
N VAL A 87 11.89 19.44 -2.29
CA VAL A 87 11.78 20.80 -2.84
C VAL A 87 10.32 21.06 -3.21
N ARG A 88 9.70 22.02 -2.54
CA ARG A 88 8.35 22.49 -2.84
C ARG A 88 8.35 23.43 -4.02
N ALA A 89 7.65 23.05 -5.07
CA ALA A 89 7.27 23.92 -6.16
C ALA A 89 5.95 24.60 -5.82
N LEU A 90 5.97 25.93 -5.77
CA LEU A 90 4.78 26.74 -5.62
C LEU A 90 4.32 27.16 -7.01
N MET A 91 3.06 26.89 -7.32
CA MET A 91 2.45 27.29 -8.59
C MET A 91 2.11 28.79 -8.57
N ASP A 92 1.80 29.36 -9.72
CA ASP A 92 1.24 30.70 -9.81
C ASP A 92 -0.18 30.78 -9.22
N ASN A 93 -0.70 32.00 -9.07
CA ASN A 93 -1.92 32.28 -8.31
C ASN A 93 -3.19 31.73 -9.00
N ASP A 94 -3.15 31.49 -10.30
CA ASP A 94 -4.30 31.07 -11.09
C ASP A 94 -4.51 29.54 -11.10
N CYS A 95 -3.82 28.84 -10.19
CA CYS A 95 -3.68 27.38 -10.21
C CYS A 95 -4.26 26.67 -9.00
N PRO A 96 -5.55 26.29 -9.04
CA PRO A 96 -6.14 25.39 -8.08
C PRO A 96 -5.57 23.97 -8.26
N ALA A 97 -4.78 23.48 -7.31
CA ALA A 97 -4.15 22.15 -7.34
C ALA A 97 -5.12 20.97 -7.23
N LEU A 98 -6.44 21.24 -7.21
CA LEU A 98 -7.45 20.21 -7.42
C LEU A 98 -7.30 19.55 -8.81
N ASP A 99 -6.59 20.16 -9.76
CA ASP A 99 -6.35 19.55 -11.07
C ASP A 99 -5.21 18.51 -11.06
N PHE A 100 -4.34 18.51 -10.05
CA PHE A 100 -3.14 17.67 -10.05
C PHE A 100 -3.24 16.37 -9.26
N TYR A 101 -4.43 15.96 -8.78
CA TYR A 101 -4.72 14.84 -7.84
C TYR A 101 -4.10 13.46 -8.20
N GLY A 102 -2.78 13.37 -8.13
CA GLY A 102 -1.97 12.16 -8.16
C GLY A 102 -0.97 12.08 -9.30
N ARG A 103 -1.19 12.78 -10.43
CA ARG A 103 -0.30 12.74 -11.61
C ARG A 103 -0.42 14.02 -12.42
N PHE A 104 0.70 14.44 -12.99
CA PHE A 104 0.79 15.56 -13.92
C PHE A 104 1.85 15.27 -14.97
N TYR A 105 1.78 15.99 -16.08
CA TYR A 105 2.80 15.97 -17.11
C TYR A 105 3.67 17.22 -16.97
N LEU A 106 4.97 17.03 -17.14
CA LEU A 106 5.95 18.10 -17.25
C LEU A 106 6.96 17.65 -18.30
N GLN A 107 7.22 18.51 -19.26
CA GLN A 107 8.19 18.28 -20.32
C GLN A 107 9.16 19.46 -20.29
N PRO A 108 10.38 19.28 -19.76
CA PRO A 108 11.37 20.34 -19.78
C PRO A 108 11.98 20.44 -21.19
N ASP A 109 12.32 21.65 -21.61
CA ASP A 109 13.02 21.89 -22.89
C ASP A 109 14.50 21.47 -22.82
N ASP A 110 15.06 21.42 -21.62
CA ASP A 110 16.46 21.05 -21.36
C ASP A 110 16.56 20.06 -20.17
N GLU A 111 17.78 19.83 -19.68
CA GLU A 111 18.03 18.93 -18.54
C GLU A 111 17.55 19.49 -17.19
N PHE A 112 16.94 20.68 -17.17
CA PHE A 112 16.53 21.40 -15.98
C PHE A 112 15.04 21.74 -15.98
N ILE A 113 14.49 21.79 -14.77
CA ILE A 113 13.16 22.31 -14.49
C ILE A 113 13.34 23.64 -13.78
N CYS A 114 13.03 24.74 -14.45
CA CYS A 114 13.18 26.07 -13.90
C CYS A 114 11.86 26.70 -13.47
N ALA A 115 11.88 27.41 -12.35
CA ALA A 115 10.81 28.30 -11.96
C ALA A 115 10.65 29.41 -13.00
N LYS A 116 9.40 29.79 -13.26
CA LYS A 116 8.93 30.76 -14.25
C LYS A 116 9.15 30.36 -15.71
N ARG A 117 9.63 29.14 -15.96
CA ARG A 117 9.80 28.58 -17.29
C ARG A 117 8.89 27.37 -17.47
N GLU A 118 8.99 26.39 -16.57
CA GLU A 118 8.21 25.18 -16.74
C GLU A 118 6.76 25.35 -16.33
N THR A 119 5.92 24.70 -17.13
CA THR A 119 4.49 24.59 -16.92
C THR A 119 4.16 23.13 -16.68
N ILE A 120 3.39 22.88 -15.62
CA ILE A 120 2.86 21.59 -15.25
C ILE A 120 1.46 21.47 -15.85
N HIS A 121 1.21 20.36 -16.54
CA HIS A 121 -0.08 20.07 -17.15
C HIS A 121 -0.81 19.00 -16.36
N SER A 122 -2.05 19.30 -16.00
CA SER A 122 -2.93 18.36 -15.34
C SER A 122 -3.43 17.29 -16.32
N ARG A 123 -3.71 16.09 -15.81
CA ARG A 123 -4.33 15.03 -16.63
C ARG A 123 -5.80 15.29 -16.93
N ILE A 124 -6.47 16.10 -16.12
CA ILE A 124 -7.90 16.43 -16.27
C ILE A 124 -8.11 17.77 -16.99
N GLY A 125 -7.03 18.39 -17.49
CA GLY A 125 -7.03 19.73 -18.06
C GLY A 125 -6.52 20.77 -17.07
N GLY A 126 -6.03 21.89 -17.61
CA GLY A 126 -5.35 22.94 -16.83
C GLY A 126 -3.83 22.89 -16.96
N SER A 127 -3.22 24.06 -16.94
CA SER A 127 -1.78 24.26 -17.08
C SER A 127 -1.32 25.32 -16.09
N CYS A 128 -0.31 24.99 -15.30
CA CYS A 128 0.16 25.83 -14.20
C CYS A 128 1.65 26.06 -14.28
N ARG A 129 2.05 27.32 -14.30
CA ARG A 129 3.47 27.66 -14.31
C ARG A 129 4.04 27.54 -12.90
N ILE A 130 5.24 26.99 -12.80
CA ILE A 130 5.95 26.97 -11.52
C ILE A 130 6.41 28.40 -11.22
N GLU A 131 5.97 29.01 -10.12
CA GLU A 131 6.37 30.38 -9.77
C GLU A 131 7.71 30.42 -9.03
N LYS A 132 7.92 29.49 -8.09
CA LYS A 132 9.14 29.44 -7.27
C LYS A 132 9.35 28.08 -6.59
N PHE A 133 10.61 27.79 -6.29
CA PHE A 133 10.98 26.64 -5.46
C PHE A 133 11.34 27.05 -4.03
N LYS A 134 10.95 26.21 -3.07
CA LYS A 134 11.30 26.28 -1.66
C LYS A 134 11.94 24.96 -1.25
N MET A 135 13.09 25.04 -0.59
CA MET A 135 13.71 23.84 -0.05
C MET A 135 13.02 23.48 1.27
N LEU A 136 12.61 22.23 1.45
CA LEU A 136 12.01 21.76 2.69
C LEU A 136 13.09 21.07 3.52
N VAL A 137 13.38 21.66 4.68
CA VAL A 137 14.37 21.14 5.63
C VAL A 137 13.62 20.45 6.77
N PRO A 138 13.93 19.18 7.06
CA PRO A 138 13.29 18.46 8.16
C PRO A 138 13.78 19.01 9.50
N GLN A 139 12.83 19.38 10.36
CA GLN A 139 13.03 19.68 11.77
C GLN A 139 12.47 18.54 12.60
N TYR A 140 13.34 17.91 13.38
CA TYR A 140 12.96 16.80 14.23
C TYR A 140 12.64 17.33 15.63
N LYS A 141 11.35 17.36 16.02
CA LYS A 141 11.00 17.62 17.41
C LYS A 141 11.51 16.46 18.27
N GLN A 142 12.37 16.78 19.24
CA GLN A 142 12.76 15.86 20.29
C GLN A 142 11.53 15.66 21.19
N VAL A 143 10.96 14.46 21.19
CA VAL A 143 9.95 14.09 22.19
C VAL A 143 10.70 13.94 23.50
N LYS A 144 10.54 14.91 24.41
CA LYS A 144 11.10 14.87 25.76
C LYS A 144 10.44 13.69 26.49
N ARG A 145 11.25 12.71 26.90
CA ARG A 145 10.81 11.63 27.79
C ARG A 145 10.60 12.17 29.19
#